data_AF-A0A0D3E9M6-F1
#
_entry.id   AF-A0A0D3E9M6-F1
#
_cell.length_a   1.000
_cell.length_b   1.000
_cell.length_c   1.000
_cell.angle_alpha   90.00
_cell.angle_beta   90.00
_cell.angle_gamma   90.00
#
_symmetry.space_group_name_H-M   'P 1'
#
loop_
_entity.id
_entity.type
_entity.pdbx_description
1 polymer ?
#
loop_
_entity_poly.entity_id
_entity_poly.type
_entity_poly.pdbx_seq_one_letter_code
_entity_poly.pdbx_strand_id
1 'polypeptide(L)'
;MTAYLEQMFSKRLDAMQSMVERLLGVAPPIRKSDPDSYADTPFTDENTLIEMPRKFSFPSIKAYDGTSDPYDHIAQYRQRLLSEALPKESRKATNCKGFG
;
A
#
# COMPACT_ATOMS: atom_id res chain seq x y z
N MET A 1 6.29 0.33 -39.05
CA MET A 1 7.33 1.05 -38.26
C MET A 1 7.17 0.78 -36.76
N THR A 2 5.95 0.82 -36.22
CA THR A 2 5.66 0.49 -34.80
C THR A 2 6.03 -0.94 -34.41
N ALA A 3 5.66 -1.95 -35.21
CA ALA A 3 5.98 -3.37 -34.91
C ALA A 3 7.49 -3.67 -34.83
N TYR A 4 8.32 -2.93 -35.57
CA TYR A 4 9.78 -3.07 -35.52
C TYR A 4 10.35 -2.50 -34.22
N LEU A 5 9.82 -1.35 -33.78
CA LEU A 5 10.21 -0.73 -32.52
C LEU A 5 9.79 -1.60 -31.33
N GLU A 6 8.54 -2.08 -31.31
CA GLU A 6 8.05 -3.04 -30.31
C GLU A 6 8.96 -4.26 -30.22
N GLN A 7 9.32 -4.84 -31.36
CA GLN A 7 10.23 -5.99 -31.39
C GLN A 7 11.63 -5.67 -30.84
N MET A 8 12.19 -4.49 -31.15
CA MET A 8 13.48 -4.08 -30.59
C MET A 8 13.42 -3.87 -29.07
N PHE A 9 12.35 -3.27 -28.56
CA PHE A 9 12.17 -3.05 -27.13
C PHE A 9 12.00 -4.36 -26.37
N SER A 10 11.15 -5.28 -26.87
CA SER A 10 10.98 -6.59 -26.24
C SER A 10 12.29 -7.38 -26.17
N LYS A 11 13.06 -7.44 -27.27
CA LYS A 11 14.37 -8.11 -27.30
C LYS A 11 15.35 -7.52 -26.28
N ARG A 12 15.34 -6.21 -26.11
CA ARG A 12 16.22 -5.53 -25.15
C ARG A 12 15.81 -5.81 -23.71
N LEU A 13 14.51 -5.82 -23.42
CA LEU A 13 13.98 -6.16 -22.10
C LEU A 13 14.26 -7.61 -21.72
N ASP A 14 14.06 -8.56 -22.64
CA ASP A 14 14.36 -9.97 -22.42
C ASP A 14 15.86 -10.20 -22.11
N ALA A 15 16.74 -9.50 -22.83
CA ALA A 15 18.18 -9.56 -22.57
C ALA A 15 18.53 -9.01 -21.19
N MET A 16 17.92 -7.89 -20.77
CA MET A 16 18.12 -7.32 -19.44
C MET A 16 17.63 -8.27 -18.34
N GLN A 17 16.43 -8.85 -18.51
CA GLN A 17 15.84 -9.81 -17.59
C GLN A 17 16.75 -11.03 -17.41
N SER A 18 17.24 -11.59 -18.52
CA SER A 18 18.14 -12.75 -18.51
C SER A 18 19.48 -12.47 -17.80
N MET A 19 20.03 -11.26 -17.93
CA MET A 19 21.25 -10.87 -17.21
C MET A 19 21.02 -10.79 -15.69
N VAL A 20 19.87 -10.25 -15.26
CA VAL A 20 19.52 -10.14 -13.85
C VAL A 20 19.35 -11.53 -13.22
N GLU A 21 18.71 -12.47 -13.92
CA GLU A 21 18.50 -13.84 -13.44
C GLU A 21 19.79 -14.66 -13.32
N ARG A 22 20.84 -14.30 -14.07
CA ARG A 22 22.14 -14.99 -14.04
C ARG A 22 23.08 -14.53 -12.91
N LEU A 23 22.75 -13.44 -12.20
CA LEU A 23 23.56 -12.94 -11.10
C LEU A 23 23.36 -13.82 -9.85
N LEU A 24 24.37 -14.62 -9.51
CA LEU A 24 24.38 -15.44 -8.30
C LEU A 24 24.24 -14.55 -7.06
N GLY A 25 23.16 -14.75 -6.30
CA GLY A 25 22.87 -14.02 -5.06
C GLY A 25 21.91 -12.83 -5.22
N VAL A 26 21.45 -12.52 -6.43
CA VAL A 26 20.33 -11.60 -6.62
C VAL A 26 19.04 -12.35 -6.32
N ALA A 27 18.29 -11.87 -5.32
CA ALA A 27 16.95 -12.38 -5.07
C ALA A 27 16.12 -12.23 -6.36
N PRO A 28 15.28 -13.23 -6.71
CA PRO A 28 14.42 -13.14 -7.88
C PRO A 28 13.73 -11.78 -7.93
N PRO A 29 13.58 -11.17 -9.12
CA PRO A 29 12.81 -9.93 -9.26
C PRO A 29 11.48 -10.10 -8.54
N ILE A 30 11.12 -9.12 -7.70
CA ILE A 30 9.88 -9.18 -6.92
C ILE A 30 8.74 -9.38 -7.90
N ARG A 31 8.15 -10.58 -7.86
CA ARG A 31 6.99 -10.89 -8.69
C ARG A 31 5.87 -9.99 -8.20
N LYS A 32 5.07 -9.45 -9.12
CA LYS A 32 3.81 -8.80 -8.72
C LYS A 32 3.05 -9.81 -7.87
N SER A 33 2.68 -9.39 -6.67
CA SER A 33 1.85 -10.18 -5.79
C SER A 33 0.54 -10.50 -6.50
N ASP A 34 -0.04 -11.68 -6.28
CA ASP A 34 -1.35 -11.99 -6.86
C ASP A 34 -2.35 -10.90 -6.46
N PRO A 35 -3.27 -10.48 -7.36
CA PRO A 35 -4.30 -9.51 -7.01
C PRO A 35 -5.08 -9.90 -5.75
N ASP A 36 -5.26 -11.20 -5.55
CA ASP A 36 -5.94 -11.79 -4.39
C ASP A 36 -5.01 -12.13 -3.22
N SER A 37 -3.68 -11.98 -3.37
CA SER A 37 -2.70 -12.29 -2.30
C SER A 37 -2.92 -11.46 -1.04
N TYR A 38 -3.59 -10.33 -1.19
CA TYR A 38 -3.92 -9.40 -0.13
C TYR A 38 -5.43 -9.41 0.10
N ALA A 39 -6.09 -10.57 0.02
CA ALA A 39 -7.54 -10.71 0.24
C ALA A 39 -8.01 -10.08 1.58
N ASP A 40 -7.11 -10.00 2.56
CA ASP A 40 -7.35 -9.35 3.85
C ASP A 40 -6.97 -7.85 3.90
N THR A 41 -6.72 -7.18 2.76
CA THR A 41 -6.35 -5.75 2.80
C THR A 41 -7.47 -4.96 3.42
N PRO A 42 -7.14 -3.95 4.21
CA PRO A 42 -8.07 -2.88 4.48
C PRO A 42 -8.06 -1.84 3.32
N PHE A 43 -7.12 -1.90 2.37
CA PHE A 43 -7.02 -1.05 1.17
C PHE A 43 -7.72 -1.61 -0.09
N THR A 44 -8.92 -2.19 0.04
CA THR A 44 -9.72 -2.62 -1.12
C THR A 44 -10.54 -1.47 -1.70
N ASP A 45 -10.89 -1.54 -2.98
CA ASP A 45 -11.76 -0.56 -3.65
C ASP A 45 -13.13 -0.43 -2.97
N GLU A 46 -13.66 -1.51 -2.41
CA GLU A 46 -14.88 -1.48 -1.61
C GLU A 46 -14.77 -0.51 -0.42
N ASN A 47 -13.62 -0.47 0.28
CA ASN A 47 -13.39 0.46 1.39
C ASN A 47 -13.11 1.89 0.90
N THR A 48 -12.63 2.08 -0.33
CA THR A 48 -12.44 3.44 -0.88
C THR A 48 -13.78 4.11 -1.22
N LEU A 49 -14.79 3.32 -1.59
CA LEU A 49 -16.15 3.78 -1.88
C LEU A 49 -16.96 4.21 -0.65
N ILE A 50 -16.56 3.78 0.55
CA ILE A 50 -17.22 4.21 1.79
C ILE A 50 -16.94 5.71 2.03
N GLU A 51 -18.01 6.51 2.06
CA GLU A 51 -17.95 7.94 2.33
C GLU A 51 -17.40 8.20 3.74
N MET A 52 -16.48 9.16 3.86
CA MET A 52 -15.95 9.57 5.16
C MET A 52 -17.06 10.25 5.96
N PRO A 53 -17.21 9.97 7.28
CA PRO A 53 -18.24 10.63 8.07
C PRO A 53 -18.01 12.15 8.07
N ARG A 54 -19.05 12.93 7.80
CA ARG A 54 -18.93 14.40 7.61
C ARG A 54 -18.34 15.16 8.80
N LYS A 55 -18.44 14.59 10.02
CA LYS A 55 -17.92 15.19 11.26
C LYS A 55 -16.61 14.55 11.73
N PHE A 56 -16.04 13.65 10.93
CA PHE A 56 -14.80 12.98 11.28
C PHE A 56 -13.62 13.93 11.09
N SER A 57 -12.73 13.94 12.07
CA SER A 57 -11.43 14.59 12.01
C SER A 57 -10.35 13.53 12.05
N PHE A 58 -9.20 13.77 11.43
CA PHE A 58 -8.08 12.85 11.66
C PHE A 58 -7.47 13.11 13.05
N PRO A 59 -7.03 12.06 13.76
CA PRO A 59 -6.30 12.22 15.00
C PRO A 59 -5.08 13.11 14.83
N SER A 60 -4.95 14.17 15.63
CA SER A 60 -3.77 15.05 15.59
C SER A 60 -2.57 14.48 16.36
N ILE A 61 -2.05 13.33 15.92
CA ILE A 61 -0.80 12.78 16.45
C ILE A 61 0.40 13.39 15.72
N LYS A 62 1.57 13.36 16.35
CA LYS A 62 2.82 13.72 15.66
C LYS A 62 3.04 12.71 14.53
N ALA A 63 3.44 13.19 13.36
CA ALA A 63 3.86 12.32 12.26
C ALA A 63 5.00 11.40 12.72
N TYR A 64 5.03 10.20 12.16
CA TYR A 64 6.10 9.24 12.46
C TYR A 64 7.43 9.78 11.94
N ASP A 65 8.41 9.96 12.84
CA ASP A 65 9.72 10.54 12.51
C ASP A 65 10.78 9.50 12.11
N GLY A 66 10.43 8.21 12.13
CA GLY A 66 11.35 7.11 11.83
C GLY A 66 12.26 6.71 12.98
N THR A 67 12.19 7.38 14.13
CA THR A 67 13.08 7.15 15.28
C THR A 67 12.35 6.54 16.49
N SER A 68 11.07 6.85 16.67
CA SER A 68 10.22 6.22 17.69
C SER A 68 9.84 4.79 17.30
N ASP A 69 9.39 3.98 18.27
CA ASP A 69 8.87 2.64 17.97
C ASP A 69 7.64 2.70 17.03
N PRO A 70 7.65 2.00 15.87
CA PRO A 70 6.50 1.93 14.99
C PRO A 70 5.25 1.37 15.65
N TYR A 71 5.39 0.40 16.57
CA TYR A 71 4.23 -0.23 17.21
C TYR A 71 3.54 0.74 18.18
N ASP A 72 4.31 1.48 18.97
CA ASP A 72 3.79 2.56 19.82
C ASP A 72 3.11 3.66 19.01
N HIS A 73 3.69 4.08 17.87
CA HIS A 73 3.07 5.07 17.00
C HIS A 73 1.71 4.58 16.45
N ILE A 74 1.65 3.33 15.99
CA ILE A 74 0.42 2.69 15.53
C ILE A 74 -0.60 2.57 16.66
N ALA A 75 -0.17 2.18 17.86
CA ALA A 75 -1.04 2.06 19.03
C ALA A 75 -1.65 3.42 19.41
N GLN A 76 -0.86 4.49 19.41
CA GLN A 76 -1.33 5.85 19.67
C GLN A 76 -2.34 6.32 18.61
N TYR A 77 -2.07 6.09 17.32
CA TYR A 77 -3.01 6.40 16.25
C TYR A 77 -4.34 5.68 16.44
N ARG A 78 -4.30 4.35 16.67
CA ARG A 78 -5.49 3.52 16.88
C ARG A 78 -6.28 3.95 18.11
N GLN A 79 -5.61 4.23 19.22
CA GLN A 79 -6.26 4.66 20.46
C GLN A 79 -7.04 5.97 20.25
N ARG A 80 -6.43 6.97 19.61
CA ARG A 80 -7.12 8.25 19.34
C ARG A 80 -8.25 8.08 18.34
N LEU A 81 -8.07 7.25 17.33
CA LEU A 81 -9.11 6.99 16.34
C LEU A 81 -10.31 6.23 16.92
N LEU A 82 -10.08 5.34 17.90
CA LEU A 82 -11.15 4.66 18.66
C LEU A 82 -11.90 5.60 19.61
N SER A 83 -11.24 6.67 20.06
CA SER A 83 -11.88 7.71 20.90
C SER A 83 -12.79 8.63 20.11
N GLU A 84 -12.64 8.69 18.78
CA GLU A 84 -13.59 9.36 17.91
C GLU A 84 -14.83 8.48 17.69
N ALA A 85 -16.01 9.09 17.85
CA ALA A 85 -17.30 8.41 17.71
C ALA A 85 -17.64 8.11 16.24
N LEU A 86 -16.90 7.15 15.66
CA LEU A 86 -17.08 6.66 14.30
C LEU A 86 -18.20 5.61 14.24
N PRO A 87 -19.12 5.71 13.26
CA PRO A 87 -20.02 4.61 12.91
C PRO A 87 -19.23 3.34 12.61
N LYS A 88 -19.68 2.19 13.12
CA LYS A 88 -18.98 0.90 13.00
C LYS A 88 -18.70 0.54 11.54
N GLU A 89 -19.62 0.89 10.64
CA GLU A 89 -19.55 0.61 9.20
C GLU A 89 -18.43 1.41 8.52
N SER A 90 -18.14 2.62 9.01
CA SER A 90 -17.15 3.54 8.42
C SER A 90 -15.75 3.44 9.04
N ARG A 91 -15.63 2.75 10.19
CA ARG A 91 -14.39 2.70 11.00
C ARG A 91 -13.20 2.11 10.22
N LYS A 92 -13.42 1.03 9.47
CA LYS A 92 -12.33 0.39 8.71
C LYS A 92 -11.82 1.31 7.59
N ALA A 93 -12.73 1.98 6.87
CA ALA A 93 -12.38 2.91 5.80
C ALA A 93 -11.67 4.18 6.30
N THR A 94 -12.13 4.75 7.42
CA THR A 94 -11.49 5.91 8.07
C THR A 94 -10.08 5.60 8.56
N ASN A 95 -9.85 4.42 9.14
CA ASN A 95 -8.50 3.97 9.53
C ASN A 95 -7.51 3.99 8.37
N CYS A 96 -7.93 3.56 7.18
CA CYS A 96 -7.06 3.42 6.01
C CYS A 96 -6.77 4.75 5.32
N LYS A 97 -7.77 5.63 5.25
CA LYS A 97 -7.67 6.92 4.53
C LYS A 97 -6.83 7.97 5.28
N GLY A 98 -6.60 7.78 6.58
CA GLY A 98 -5.86 8.72 7.43
C GLY A 98 -4.44 8.33 7.79
N PHE A 99 -4.01 7.13 7.42
CA PHE A 99 -2.70 6.60 7.78
C PHE A 99 -1.67 7.07 6.75
N GLY A 100 -0.74 7.94 7.17
CA GLY A 100 0.32 8.54 6.34
C GLY A 100 1.37 9.23 7.19
#